data_AF-A0A535S7K8-F1
#
_entry.id   AF-A0A535S7K8-F1
#
_cell.length_a   1.000
_cell.length_b   1.000
_cell.length_c   1.000
_cell.angle_alpha   90.00
_cell.angle_beta   90.00
_cell.angle_gamma   90.00
#
_symmetry.space_group_name_H-M   'P 1'
#
loop_
_entity.id
_entity.type
_entity.pdbx_description
1 polymer ?
#
loop_
_entity_poly.entity_id
_entity_poly.type
_entity_poly.pdbx_seq_one_letter_code
_entity_poly.pdbx_strand_id
1 'polypeptide(L)'
;MGRARLPENGGLLIHGCNGIHMMFMRFPIDAVFVDKKGIVVKTYERVLPWIGLVPFVWRADKVAELPVGAIRRHAIKPGDQLRVAA
;
A
#
# COMPACT_ATOMS: atom_id res chain seq x y z
N MET A 1 12.98 3.82 9.33
CA MET A 1 12.99 3.94 7.85
C MET A 1 13.55 5.31 7.46
N GLY A 2 14.70 5.35 6.78
CA GLY A 2 15.49 6.57 6.48
C GLY A 2 15.28 7.18 5.10
N ARG A 3 14.25 6.79 4.35
CA ARG A 3 13.91 7.42 3.06
C ARG A 3 13.01 8.62 3.29
N ALA A 4 13.31 9.74 2.63
CA ALA A 4 12.52 10.96 2.73
C ALA A 4 11.17 10.85 1.99
N ARG A 5 11.11 10.04 0.91
CA ARG A 5 9.94 9.83 0.04
C ARG A 5 10.05 8.47 -0.66
N LEU A 6 8.91 7.87 -1.07
CA LEU A 6 8.93 6.84 -2.12
C LEU A 6 9.13 7.52 -3.49
N PRO A 7 9.82 6.87 -4.44
CA PRO A 7 9.92 7.37 -5.81
C PRO A 7 8.52 7.49 -6.43
N GLU A 8 8.29 8.55 -7.22
CA GLU A 8 6.97 8.92 -7.74
C GLU A 8 6.36 7.84 -8.66
N ASN A 9 7.23 7.03 -9.28
CA ASN A 9 6.88 5.93 -10.18
C ASN A 9 7.19 4.56 -9.57
N GLY A 10 7.41 4.46 -8.26
CA GLY A 10 7.76 3.21 -7.61
C GLY A 10 7.00 2.99 -6.31
N GLY A 11 6.90 1.73 -5.92
CA GLY A 11 6.25 1.28 -4.71
C GLY A 11 7.10 0.22 -4.00
N LEU A 12 6.77 -0.06 -2.75
CA LEU A 12 7.29 -1.23 -2.05
C LEU A 12 6.18 -2.29 -2.01
N LEU A 13 6.42 -3.46 -2.62
CA LEU A 13 5.52 -4.60 -2.44
C LEU A 13 6.06 -5.50 -1.34
N ILE A 14 5.31 -5.59 -0.24
CA ILE A 14 5.63 -6.48 0.88
C ILE A 14 4.76 -7.74 0.75
N HIS A 15 5.43 -8.89 0.70
CA HIS A 15 4.78 -10.21 0.60
C HIS A 15 4.48 -10.79 1.99
N GLY A 16 3.37 -11.53 2.12
CA GLY A 16 2.97 -12.17 3.38
C GLY A 16 2.53 -11.18 4.47
N CYS A 17 2.01 -10.02 4.06
CA CYS A 17 1.72 -8.93 4.97
C CYS A 17 0.26 -8.50 4.84
N ASN A 18 -0.48 -8.68 5.95
CA ASN A 18 -1.93 -8.50 5.99
C ASN A 18 -2.32 -7.25 6.79
N GLY A 19 -1.34 -6.47 7.23
CA GLY A 19 -1.54 -5.26 8.01
C GLY A 19 -0.28 -4.41 7.99
N ILE A 20 -0.45 -3.10 7.92
CA ILE A 20 0.64 -2.13 7.89
C ILE A 20 0.51 -1.18 9.06
N HIS A 21 1.65 -0.90 9.71
CA HIS A 21 1.75 0.11 10.74
C HIS A 21 2.59 1.28 10.23
N MET A 22 2.16 2.50 10.52
CA MET A 22 2.90 3.72 10.16
C MET A 22 3.79 4.23 11.29
N MET A 23 3.87 3.49 12.41
CA MET A 23 4.85 3.72 13.47
C MET A 23 6.23 3.57 12.83
N PHE A 24 7.06 4.62 12.82
CA PHE A 24 8.34 4.78 12.09
C PHE A 24 8.31 5.33 10.65
N MET A 25 7.14 5.62 10.07
CA MET A 25 7.06 6.35 8.79
C MET A 25 6.99 7.86 9.02
N ARG A 26 7.75 8.63 8.24
CA ARG A 26 7.83 10.10 8.36
C ARG A 26 6.88 10.86 7.43
N PHE A 27 6.25 10.17 6.49
CA PHE A 27 5.39 10.75 5.46
C PHE A 27 4.17 9.84 5.22
N PRO A 28 3.04 10.40 4.76
CA PRO A 28 1.86 9.62 4.44
C PRO A 28 2.07 8.81 3.16
N ILE A 29 1.45 7.63 3.09
CA ILE A 29 1.48 6.75 1.92
C ILE A 29 0.08 6.29 1.55
N ASP A 30 -0.05 5.78 0.34
CA ASP A 30 -1.20 5.02 -0.09
C ASP A 30 -0.87 3.52 0.09
N ALA A 31 -1.76 2.76 0.72
CA ALA A 31 -1.57 1.33 0.96
C ALA A 31 -2.61 0.53 0.18
N VAL A 32 -2.15 -0.37 -0.68
CA VAL A 32 -3.00 -1.24 -1.50
C VAL A 32 -2.77 -2.68 -1.11
N PHE A 33 -3.79 -3.30 -0.54
CA PHE A 33 -3.76 -4.70 -0.16
C PHE A 33 -4.24 -5.55 -1.32
N VAL A 34 -3.49 -6.60 -1.64
CA VAL A 34 -3.80 -7.55 -2.72
C VAL A 34 -3.76 -8.98 -2.21
N ASP A 35 -4.55 -9.85 -2.83
CA ASP A 35 -4.55 -11.31 -2.60
C ASP A 35 -3.35 -11.97 -3.33
N LYS A 36 -3.14 -13.27 -3.10
CA LYS A 36 -2.10 -14.12 -3.72
C LYS A 36 -2.09 -14.01 -5.24
N LYS A 37 -3.26 -13.82 -5.86
CA LYS A 37 -3.46 -13.66 -7.31
C LYS A 37 -3.13 -12.26 -7.84
N GLY A 38 -2.73 -11.33 -6.96
CA GLY A 38 -2.50 -9.92 -7.30
C GLY A 38 -3.79 -9.12 -7.46
N ILE A 39 -4.91 -9.59 -6.90
CA ILE A 39 -6.19 -8.87 -6.96
C ILE A 39 -6.30 -7.94 -5.76
N VAL A 40 -6.59 -6.66 -6.00
CA VAL A 40 -6.80 -5.67 -4.96
C VAL A 40 -8.00 -6.05 -4.11
N VAL A 41 -7.78 -6.27 -2.82
CA VAL A 41 -8.85 -6.57 -1.85
C VAL A 41 -9.29 -5.31 -1.10
N LYS A 42 -8.36 -4.38 -0.85
CA LYS A 42 -8.63 -3.17 -0.07
C LYS A 42 -7.61 -2.09 -0.44
N THR A 43 -8.05 -0.85 -0.48
CA THR A 43 -7.19 0.32 -0.68
C THR A 43 -7.38 1.28 0.48
N TYR A 44 -6.29 1.91 0.92
CA TYR A 44 -6.27 2.96 1.92
C TYR A 44 -5.47 4.13 1.38
N GLU A 45 -6.16 5.23 1.15
CA GLU A 45 -5.55 6.47 0.67
C GLU A 45 -5.04 7.30 1.84
N ARG A 46 -3.88 7.94 1.66
CA ARG A 46 -3.33 8.92 2.61
C ARG A 46 -3.29 8.39 4.05
N VAL A 47 -2.73 7.20 4.23
CA VAL A 47 -2.48 6.63 5.55
C VAL A 47 -1.48 7.54 6.27
N LEU A 48 -1.91 8.14 7.38
CA LEU A 48 -1.13 9.17 8.06
C LEU A 48 0.07 8.55 8.80
N PRO A 49 1.24 9.23 8.80
CA PRO A 49 2.41 8.77 9.53
C PRO A 49 2.14 8.74 11.04
N TRP A 50 2.81 7.85 11.78
CA TRP A 50 2.70 7.65 13.24
C TRP A 50 1.36 7.11 13.75
N ILE A 51 0.23 7.63 13.27
CA ILE A 51 -1.12 7.30 13.73
C ILE A 51 -1.85 6.30 12.82
N GLY A 52 -1.40 6.15 11.58
CA GLY A 52 -1.98 5.20 10.64
C GLY A 52 -1.66 3.76 11.03
N LEU A 53 -2.70 2.98 11.28
CA LEU A 53 -2.59 1.55 11.53
C LEU A 53 -3.70 0.83 10.76
N VAL A 54 -3.31 -0.13 9.93
CA VAL A 54 -4.24 -1.09 9.34
C VAL A 54 -3.92 -2.45 9.97
N PRO A 55 -4.64 -2.84 11.04
CA PRO A 55 -4.23 -3.98 11.85
C PRO A 55 -4.42 -5.32 11.13
N PHE A 56 -5.44 -5.43 10.28
CA PHE A 56 -5.71 -6.66 9.55
C PHE A 56 -6.65 -6.43 8.37
N VAL A 57 -6.26 -6.89 7.18
CA VAL A 57 -7.08 -6.90 5.97
C VAL A 57 -7.37 -8.36 5.60
N TRP A 58 -8.64 -8.74 5.69
CA TRP A 58 -9.08 -10.08 5.37
C TRP A 58 -8.87 -10.39 3.88
N ARG A 59 -8.28 -11.55 3.57
CA ARG A 59 -7.83 -11.99 2.23
C ARG A 59 -6.66 -11.21 1.62
N ALA A 60 -6.07 -10.26 2.33
CA ALA A 60 -4.80 -9.72 1.90
C ALA A 60 -3.71 -10.77 2.08
N ASP A 61 -2.81 -10.84 1.11
CA ASP A 61 -1.57 -11.62 1.15
C ASP A 61 -0.35 -10.72 0.98
N LYS A 62 -0.51 -9.60 0.28
CA LYS A 62 0.56 -8.63 0.02
C LYS A 62 0.02 -7.22 0.19
N VAL A 63 0.91 -6.29 0.54
CA VAL A 63 0.61 -4.86 0.60
C VAL A 63 1.59 -4.11 -0.30
N ALA A 64 1.06 -3.29 -1.19
CA ALA A 64 1.81 -2.35 -1.99
C ALA A 64 1.74 -0.97 -1.32
N GLU A 65 2.88 -0.51 -0.83
CA GLU A 65 3.08 0.86 -0.36
C GLU A 65 3.40 1.74 -1.56
N LEU A 66 2.57 2.75 -1.78
CA LEU A 66 2.67 3.68 -2.90
C LEU A 66 2.79 5.12 -2.37
N PRO A 67 3.38 6.04 -3.16
CA PRO A 67 3.34 7.45 -2.81
C PRO A 67 1.90 7.95 -2.71
N VAL A 68 1.66 8.90 -1.81
CA VAL A 68 0.33 9.48 -1.59
C VAL A 68 -0.27 10.02 -2.89
N GLY A 69 -1.53 9.66 -3.15
CA GLY A 69 -2.25 10.04 -4.37
C GLY A 69 -2.04 9.08 -5.55
N ALA A 70 -1.24 8.02 -5.41
CA ALA A 70 -1.12 6.98 -6.44
C ALA A 70 -2.44 6.25 -6.67
N ILE A 71 -3.18 5.92 -5.60
CA ILE A 71 -4.49 5.26 -5.73
C ILE A 71 -5.43 6.12 -6.57
N ARG A 72 -5.48 7.43 -6.28
CA ARG A 72 -6.33 8.37 -7.02
C ARG A 72 -5.85 8.60 -8.45
N ARG A 73 -4.53 8.71 -8.68
CA ARG A 73 -3.94 8.90 -10.02
C ARG A 73 -4.23 7.72 -10.94
N HIS A 74 -4.13 6.50 -10.42
CA HIS A 74 -4.35 5.27 -11.17
C HIS A 74 -5.79 4.73 -11.04
N ALA A 75 -6.66 5.44 -10.31
CA ALA A 75 -8.03 5.04 -10.02
C ALA A 75 -8.16 3.58 -9.50
N ILE A 76 -7.23 3.17 -8.63
CA ILE A 76 -7.12 1.79 -8.14
C ILE A 76 -8.33 1.46 -7.28
N LYS A 77 -9.03 0.37 -7.62
CA LYS A 77 -10.23 -0.08 -6.91
C LYS A 77 -10.09 -1.53 -6.45
N PRO A 78 -10.79 -1.92 -5.38
CA PRO A 78 -10.98 -3.32 -5.04
C PRO A 78 -11.54 -4.10 -6.24
N GLY A 79 -10.91 -5.22 -6.57
CA GLY A 79 -11.20 -6.03 -7.76
C GLY A 79 -10.20 -5.86 -8.89
N ASP A 80 -9.40 -4.78 -8.91
CA ASP A 80 -8.37 -4.60 -9.93
C ASP A 80 -7.22 -5.60 -9.79
N GLN A 81 -6.53 -5.89 -10.89
CA GLN A 81 -5.34 -6.73 -10.87
C GLN A 81 -4.08 -5.86 -10.88
N LEU A 82 -3.31 -5.92 -9.79
CA LEU A 82 -2.05 -5.23 -9.64
C LEU A 82 -0.91 -6.15 -10.09
N ARG A 83 -0.13 -5.71 -11.09
CA ARG A 83 1.06 -6.41 -11.58
C ARG A 83 2.28 -5.57 -11.26
N VAL A 84 3.31 -6.22 -10.72
CA VAL A 84 4.62 -5.59 -10.54
C VAL A 84 5.38 -5.76 -11.84
N ALA A 85 5.76 -4.64 -12.46
CA ALA A 85 6.76 -4.65 -13.53
C ALA A 85 8.14 -4.69 -12.86
N ALA A 86 8.98 -5.64 -13.28
CA ALA A 86 10.36 -5.76 -12.85
C ALA A 86 11.26 -4.75 -13.59
#